data_AF-A0A3B4YCJ9-F1
#
_entry.id   AF-A0A3B4YCJ9-F1
#
_cell.length_a   1.000
_cell.length_b   1.000
_cell.length_c   1.000
_cell.angle_alpha   90.00
_cell.angle_beta   90.00
_cell.angle_gamma   90.00
#
_symmetry.space_group_name_H-M   'P 1'
#
loop_
_entity.id
_entity.type
_entity.pdbx_description
1 polymer ?
#
loop_
_entity_poly.entity_id
_entity_poly.type
_entity_poly.pdbx_seq_one_letter_code
_entity_poly.pdbx_strand_id
1 'polypeptide(L)'
;LEIYRINDDETEQLVHRTEVIKNNLNPVWEPFKVSLISLCSCDEDRKLKCLVWDYDSRGKHDFIGEFYATFREMQKISSGNKVTWDCVNPKYKQKKRNYKNSGVVILSDLKVRNLYSFLDYIMGGCQIHFTVN
;
A
#
# COMPACT_ATOMS: atom_id res chain seq x y z
N LEU A 1 1.42 -8.95 1.49
CA LEU A 1 0.72 -7.69 1.84
C LEU A 1 -0.18 -7.31 0.68
N GLU A 2 -1.42 -6.96 0.97
CA GLU A 2 -2.37 -6.41 0.00
C GLU A 2 -2.77 -5.00 0.43
N ILE A 3 -2.78 -4.05 -0.50
CA ILE A 3 -3.10 -2.65 -0.24
C ILE A 3 -4.36 -2.29 -1.01
N TYR A 4 -5.37 -1.81 -0.30
CA TYR A 4 -6.65 -1.38 -0.83
C TYR A 4 -6.85 0.11 -0.58
N ARG A 5 -7.34 0.82 -1.60
CA ARG A 5 -7.84 2.18 -1.45
C ARG A 5 -9.30 2.12 -1.04
N ILE A 6 -9.70 2.92 -0.06
CA ILE A 6 -11.10 3.11 0.32
C ILE A 6 -11.67 4.27 -0.50
N ASN A 7 -12.71 4.00 -1.27
CA ASN A 7 -13.41 4.98 -2.09
C ASN A 7 -14.46 5.74 -1.26
N ASP A 8 -15.02 6.81 -1.83
CA ASP A 8 -15.98 7.67 -1.12
C ASP A 8 -17.33 6.96 -0.87
N ASP A 9 -17.63 5.94 -1.67
CA ASP A 9 -18.77 5.03 -1.51
C ASP A 9 -18.47 3.84 -0.58
N GLU A 10 -17.39 3.91 0.18
CA GLU A 10 -16.87 2.86 1.07
C GLU A 10 -16.43 1.56 0.37
N THR A 11 -16.42 1.52 -0.96
CA THR A 11 -15.91 0.37 -1.70
C THR A 11 -14.38 0.28 -1.60
N GLU A 12 -13.87 -0.95 -1.55
CA GLU A 12 -12.44 -1.23 -1.48
C GLU A 12 -11.90 -1.59 -2.87
N GLN A 13 -10.91 -0.86 -3.35
CA GLN A 13 -10.22 -1.16 -4.62
C GLN A 13 -8.80 -1.66 -4.34
N LEU A 14 -8.45 -2.85 -4.83
CA LEU A 14 -7.08 -3.36 -4.74
C LEU A 14 -6.13 -2.48 -5.56
N VAL A 15 -5.14 -1.91 -4.89
CA VAL A 15 -4.09 -1.07 -5.49
C VAL A 15 -2.86 -1.90 -5.82
N HIS A 16 -2.43 -2.74 -4.87
CA HIS A 16 -1.21 -3.51 -5.01
C HIS A 16 -1.24 -4.78 -4.15
N ARG A 17 -0.58 -5.83 -4.64
CA ARG A 17 -0.34 -7.08 -3.91
C ARG A 17 1.14 -7.42 -4.08
N THR A 18 1.83 -7.61 -2.95
CA THR A 18 3.25 -8.00 -2.93
C THR A 18 3.42 -9.48 -3.29
N GLU A 19 4.66 -9.88 -3.53
CA GLU A 19 5.06 -11.28 -3.60
C GLU A 19 4.87 -12.01 -2.26
N VAL A 20 4.87 -13.35 -2.37
CA VAL A 20 4.85 -14.26 -1.23
C VAL A 20 6.28 -14.61 -0.85
N ILE A 21 6.64 -14.35 0.41
CA ILE A 21 7.94 -14.73 0.97
C ILE A 21 7.72 -15.95 1.87
N LYS A 22 8.30 -17.09 1.48
CA LYS A 22 8.12 -18.36 2.20
C LYS A 22 9.06 -18.45 3.41
N ASN A 23 8.59 -19.06 4.49
CA ASN A 23 9.37 -19.42 5.69
C ASN A 23 10.12 -18.23 6.32
N ASN A 24 9.47 -17.06 6.43
CA ASN A 24 10.08 -15.87 7.03
C ASN A 24 9.12 -15.17 7.99
N LEU A 25 9.54 -15.00 9.26
CA LEU A 25 8.78 -14.28 10.30
C LEU A 25 8.94 -12.76 10.22
N ASN A 26 9.95 -12.27 9.49
CA ASN A 26 10.23 -10.85 9.25
C ASN A 26 10.39 -10.62 7.74
N PRO A 27 9.32 -10.81 6.94
CA PRO A 27 9.38 -10.64 5.50
C PRO A 27 9.73 -9.19 5.15
N VAL A 28 10.66 -9.01 4.21
CA VAL A 28 10.96 -7.73 3.58
C VAL A 28 10.54 -7.84 2.13
N TRP A 29 9.48 -7.12 1.75
CA TRP A 29 8.97 -7.15 0.39
C TRP A 29 9.84 -6.35 -0.58
N GLU A 30 9.84 -6.78 -1.84
CA GLU A 30 10.50 -6.05 -2.92
C GLU A 30 9.90 -4.64 -3.10
N PRO A 31 10.71 -3.62 -3.44
CA PRO A 31 10.21 -2.29 -3.72
C PRO A 31 9.24 -2.29 -4.91
N PHE A 32 8.08 -1.67 -4.73
CA PHE A 32 7.08 -1.52 -5.79
C PHE A 32 6.81 -0.06 -6.14
N LYS A 33 6.18 0.16 -7.29
CA LYS A 33 5.77 1.49 -7.77
C LYS A 33 4.28 1.50 -8.04
N VAL A 34 3.60 2.53 -7.55
CA VAL A 34 2.19 2.82 -7.79
C VAL A 34 2.03 4.31 -8.08
N SER A 35 1.04 4.68 -8.89
CA SER A 35 0.70 6.09 -9.09
C SER A 35 -0.08 6.63 -7.89
N LEU A 36 0.07 7.92 -7.56
CA LEU A 36 -0.73 8.56 -6.50
C LEU A 36 -2.23 8.56 -6.80
N ILE A 37 -2.58 8.61 -8.09
CA ILE A 37 -3.97 8.47 -8.55
C ILE A 37 -4.52 7.09 -8.16
N SER A 38 -3.77 6.01 -8.42
CA SER A 38 -4.21 4.67 -8.07
C SER A 38 -4.19 4.43 -6.56
N LEU A 39 -3.16 4.94 -5.88
CA LEU A 39 -2.97 4.70 -4.45
C LEU A 39 -4.04 5.40 -3.62
N CYS A 40 -4.22 6.70 -3.81
CA CYS A 40 -5.03 7.52 -2.92
C CYS A 40 -5.88 8.57 -3.67
N SER A 41 -6.05 8.44 -4.99
CA SER A 41 -6.75 9.44 -5.83
C SER A 41 -6.18 10.86 -5.70
N CYS A 42 -4.86 10.95 -5.47
CA CYS A 42 -4.15 12.20 -5.16
C CYS A 42 -4.62 12.91 -3.87
N ASP A 43 -5.39 12.24 -3.02
CA ASP A 43 -5.77 12.72 -1.69
C ASP A 43 -4.87 12.05 -0.64
N GLU A 44 -3.96 12.83 -0.04
CA GLU A 44 -2.94 12.28 0.87
C GLU A 44 -3.54 11.75 2.19
N ASP A 45 -4.74 12.22 2.57
CA ASP A 45 -5.45 11.82 3.78
C ASP A 45 -6.38 10.62 3.56
N ARG A 46 -6.54 10.18 2.30
CA ARG A 46 -7.36 9.03 1.97
C ARG A 46 -6.85 7.78 2.66
N LYS A 47 -7.77 7.09 3.35
CA LYS A 47 -7.47 5.85 4.07
C LYS A 47 -7.15 4.72 3.09
N LEU A 48 -6.05 4.04 3.38
CA LEU A 48 -5.64 2.80 2.77
C LEU A 48 -5.85 1.68 3.79
N LYS A 49 -6.42 0.57 3.34
CA LYS A 49 -6.56 -0.65 4.12
C LYS A 49 -5.52 -1.65 3.66
N CYS A 50 -4.70 -2.11 4.59
CA CYS A 50 -3.60 -3.02 4.31
C CYS A 50 -3.85 -4.36 5.00
N LEU A 51 -3.82 -5.45 4.23
CA LEU A 51 -4.05 -6.81 4.72
C LEU A 51 -2.75 -7.63 4.67
N VAL A 52 -2.47 -8.35 5.76
CA VAL A 52 -1.32 -9.24 5.87
C VAL A 52 -1.81 -10.68 6.02
N TRP A 53 -1.30 -11.54 5.15
CA TRP A 53 -1.69 -12.95 5.04
C TRP A 53 -0.46 -13.84 5.15
N ASP A 54 -0.62 -14.98 5.80
CA ASP A 54 0.32 -16.09 5.74
C ASP A 54 -0.09 -17.04 4.60
N TYR A 55 0.81 -17.22 3.65
CA TYR A 55 0.55 -18.05 2.48
C TYR A 55 0.93 -19.50 2.80
N ASP A 56 -0.08 -20.36 2.97
CA ASP A 56 0.10 -21.81 2.94
C ASP A 56 -0.12 -22.39 1.53
N SER A 57 0.85 -23.13 1.03
CA SER A 57 0.79 -23.86 -0.25
C SER A 57 -0.16 -25.07 -0.25
N ARG A 58 -0.55 -25.57 0.92
CA ARG A 58 -1.31 -26.83 1.08
C ARG A 58 -2.72 -26.61 1.64
N GLY A 59 -3.14 -25.37 1.86
CA GLY A 59 -4.35 -25.08 2.61
C GLY A 59 -4.89 -23.66 2.42
N LYS A 60 -5.72 -23.26 3.38
CA LYS A 60 -6.30 -21.92 3.44
C LYS A 60 -5.24 -20.93 3.94
N HIS A 61 -5.07 -19.81 3.24
CA HIS A 61 -4.19 -18.74 3.70
C HIS A 61 -4.71 -18.16 5.02
N ASP A 62 -3.82 -18.06 6.00
CA ASP A 62 -4.16 -17.60 7.34
C ASP A 62 -4.07 -16.08 7.41
N PHE A 63 -5.13 -15.46 7.94
CA PHE A 63 -5.16 -14.03 8.13
C PHE A 63 -4.31 -13.63 9.33
N ILE A 64 -3.22 -12.89 9.10
CA ILE A 64 -2.34 -12.41 10.17
C ILE A 64 -2.96 -11.20 10.85
N GLY A 65 -3.38 -10.21 10.06
CA GLY A 65 -3.98 -8.98 10.56
C GLY A 65 -4.11 -7.90 9.48
N GLU A 66 -4.66 -6.77 9.89
CA GLU A 66 -4.85 -5.57 9.08
C GLU A 66 -4.33 -4.33 9.79
N PHE A 67 -4.03 -3.31 9.01
CA PHE A 67 -3.76 -1.97 9.50
C PHE A 67 -4.28 -0.94 8.49
N TYR A 68 -4.44 0.29 8.96
CA TYR A 68 -4.82 1.42 8.11
C TYR A 68 -3.65 2.40 8.03
N ALA A 69 -3.47 2.98 6.86
CA ALA A 69 -2.42 3.96 6.59
C ALA A 69 -2.95 5.07 5.68
N THR A 70 -2.23 6.18 5.64
CA THR A 70 -2.45 7.28 4.69
C THR A 70 -1.13 7.62 4.01
N PHE A 71 -1.20 8.23 2.82
CA PHE A 71 0.03 8.69 2.17
C PHE A 71 0.71 9.80 2.97
N ARG A 72 -0.06 10.67 3.63
CA ARG A 72 0.44 11.67 4.58
C ARG A 72 1.28 11.05 5.70
N GLU A 73 0.86 9.92 6.26
CA GLU A 73 1.65 9.20 7.26
C GLU A 73 2.94 8.61 6.68
N MET A 74 2.88 8.03 5.48
CA MET A 74 4.05 7.48 4.80
C MET A 74 5.12 8.54 4.55
N GLN A 75 4.72 9.76 4.16
CA GLN A 75 5.64 10.88 3.89
C GLN A 75 6.44 11.33 5.12
N LYS A 76 6.02 10.99 6.35
CA LYS A 76 6.75 11.32 7.59
C LYS A 76 8.13 10.63 7.66
N ILE A 77 8.38 9.61 6.84
CA ILE A 77 9.69 8.96 6.75
C ILE A 77 10.81 9.92 6.34
N SER A 78 10.49 10.90 5.49
CA SER A 78 11.43 11.93 5.03
C SER A 78 11.94 12.83 6.16
N SER A 79 11.22 12.89 7.28
CA SER A 79 11.64 13.63 8.48
C SER A 79 12.61 12.85 9.37
N GLY A 80 13.10 11.69 8.91
CA GLY A 80 13.96 10.79 9.70
C GLY A 80 13.20 9.93 10.71
N ASN A 81 11.88 10.02 10.73
CA ASN A 81 11.03 9.23 11.61
C ASN A 81 10.81 7.83 11.01
N LYS A 82 10.83 6.80 11.86
CA LYS A 82 10.35 5.48 11.45
C LYS A 82 8.83 5.53 11.35
N VAL A 83 8.29 5.09 10.21
CA VAL A 83 6.84 4.94 10.02
C VAL A 83 6.49 3.47 10.23
N THR A 84 5.65 3.21 11.23
CA THR A 84 5.29 1.85 11.67
C THR A 84 3.80 1.76 11.97
N TRP A 85 3.20 0.62 11.64
CA TRP A 85 1.81 0.31 11.96
C TRP A 85 1.70 -1.03 12.67
N ASP A 86 0.89 -1.08 13.73
CA ASP A 86 0.52 -2.32 14.38
C ASP A 86 -0.40 -3.14 13.47
N CYS A 87 0.01 -4.36 13.14
CA CYS A 87 -0.80 -5.29 12.38
C CYS A 87 -1.77 -6.00 13.34
N VAL A 88 -3.07 -5.74 13.22
CA VAL A 88 -4.07 -6.18 14.20
C VAL A 88 -5.02 -7.19 13.56
N ASN A 89 -5.22 -8.33 14.22
CA ASN A 89 -6.23 -9.31 13.86
C ASN A 89 -7.52 -9.02 14.65
N PRO A 90 -8.62 -8.58 14.01
CA PRO A 90 -9.85 -8.25 14.71
C PRO A 90 -10.41 -9.45 15.50
N LYS A 91 -10.24 -10.68 15.00
CA LYS A 91 -10.71 -11.89 15.68
C LYS A 91 -9.93 -12.15 16.97
N TYR A 92 -8.61 -11.93 16.96
CA TYR A 92 -7.81 -12.09 18.18
C TYR A 92 -8.02 -10.95 19.16
N LYS A 93 -8.17 -9.71 18.66
CA LYS A 93 -8.50 -8.55 19.52
C LYS A 93 -9.78 -8.76 20.33
N GLN A 94 -10.78 -9.40 19.74
CA GLN A 94 -12.04 -9.71 20.44
C GLN A 94 -11.93 -10.92 21.37
N LYS A 95 -11.14 -11.95 21.02
CA LYS A 95 -11.11 -13.24 21.74
C LYS A 95 -10.04 -13.35 22.82
N LYS A 96 -8.91 -12.65 22.68
CA LYS A 96 -7.73 -12.84 23.52
C LYS A 96 -7.54 -11.62 24.43
N ARG A 97 -7.71 -11.82 25.74
CA ARG A 97 -7.68 -10.75 26.78
C ARG A 97 -6.39 -9.92 26.80
N ASN A 98 -5.24 -10.51 26.47
CA ASN A 98 -3.92 -9.84 26.50
C ASN A 98 -3.31 -9.64 25.09
N TYR A 99 -4.15 -9.63 24.05
CA TYR A 99 -3.68 -9.43 22.68
C TYR A 99 -3.32 -7.97 22.43
N LYS A 100 -2.10 -7.74 21.91
CA LYS A 100 -1.60 -6.40 21.53
C LYS A 100 -1.67 -6.21 20.01
N ASN A 101 -0.95 -7.03 19.26
CA ASN A 101 -0.93 -7.06 17.80
C ASN A 101 -0.46 -8.44 17.32
N SER A 102 -0.49 -8.66 16.00
CA SER A 102 0.04 -9.83 15.29
C SER A 102 1.39 -9.54 14.62
N GLY A 103 2.09 -8.49 15.05
CA GLY A 103 3.30 -7.99 14.42
C GLY A 103 3.22 -6.49 14.11
N VAL A 104 4.33 -5.95 13.61
CA VAL A 104 4.49 -4.54 13.24
C VAL A 104 4.96 -4.45 11.80
N VAL A 105 4.30 -3.63 11.00
CA VAL A 105 4.69 -3.32 9.61
C VAL A 105 5.48 -2.03 9.62
N ILE A 106 6.63 -2.03 8.94
CA ILE A 106 7.57 -0.91 8.90
C ILE A 106 7.71 -0.46 7.45
N LEU A 107 7.57 0.84 7.19
CA LEU A 107 7.94 1.42 5.91
C LEU A 107 9.45 1.71 5.91
N SER A 108 10.19 1.01 5.04
CA SER A 108 11.65 1.12 4.98
C SER A 108 12.15 2.28 4.12
N ASP A 109 11.49 2.55 2.99
CA ASP A 109 11.86 3.61 2.04
C ASP A 109 10.60 4.13 1.32
N LEU A 110 10.61 5.40 0.95
CA LEU A 110 9.57 6.02 0.13
C LEU A 110 10.20 7.05 -0.80
N LYS A 111 9.95 6.91 -2.10
CA LYS A 111 10.41 7.86 -3.13
C LYS A 111 9.26 8.35 -3.97
N VAL A 112 8.92 9.62 -3.82
CA VAL A 112 7.94 10.30 -4.67
C VAL A 112 8.66 10.81 -5.90
N ARG A 113 8.23 10.38 -7.09
CA ARG A 113 8.77 10.85 -8.37
C ARG A 113 7.65 11.54 -9.14
N ASN A 114 7.93 12.76 -9.59
CA ASN A 114 7.09 13.41 -10.60
C ASN A 114 7.41 12.74 -11.94
N LEU A 115 6.43 12.03 -12.49
CA LEU A 115 6.49 11.60 -13.88
C LEU A 115 5.91 12.75 -14.70
N TYR A 116 6.72 13.31 -15.60
CA TYR A 116 6.24 14.30 -16.55
C TYR A 116 5.05 13.71 -17.31
N SER A 117 3.93 14.42 -17.25
CA SER A 117 2.71 14.01 -17.90
C SER A 117 2.87 14.15 -19.42
N PHE A 118 2.00 13.48 -20.17
CA PHE A 118 1.88 13.68 -21.61
C PHE A 118 1.64 15.17 -21.97
N LEU A 119 0.93 15.91 -21.12
CA LEU A 119 0.72 17.35 -21.31
C LEU A 119 2.02 18.13 -21.16
N ASP A 120 2.94 17.73 -20.27
CA ASP A 120 4.26 18.38 -20.16
C ASP A 120 5.09 18.20 -21.45
N TYR A 121 4.93 17.08 -22.15
CA TYR A 121 5.55 16.88 -23.46
C TYR A 121 4.92 17.76 -24.55
N ILE A 122 3.58 17.89 -24.57
CA ILE A 122 2.89 18.78 -25.53
C ILE A 122 3.24 20.25 -25.25
N MET A 123 3.20 20.68 -23.98
CA MET A 123 3.56 22.03 -23.56
C MET A 123 5.06 22.33 -23.80
N GLY A 124 5.92 21.31 -23.80
CA GLY A 124 7.33 21.38 -24.19
C GLY A 124 7.59 21.44 -25.71
N GLY A 125 6.55 21.52 -26.54
CA GLY A 125 6.66 21.68 -28.00
C GLY A 125 6.58 20.38 -28.81
N CYS A 126 6.21 19.24 -28.20
CA CYS A 126 5.96 18.01 -28.94
C CYS A 126 4.62 18.10 -29.71
N GLN A 127 4.67 17.97 -31.04
CA GLN A 127 3.47 17.95 -31.89
C GLN A 127 3.04 16.51 -32.19
N ILE A 128 1.73 16.24 -32.08
CA ILE A 128 1.14 14.93 -32.39
C ILE A 128 0.50 15.02 -33.76
N HIS A 129 1.01 14.24 -34.70
CA HIS A 129 0.48 14.16 -36.04
C HIS A 129 -0.43 12.94 -36.16
N PHE A 130 -1.71 13.18 -36.44
CA PHE A 130 -2.70 12.14 -36.69
C PHE A 130 -2.96 12.07 -38.19
N THR A 131 -2.89 10.88 -38.78
CA THR A 131 -3.22 10.66 -40.19
C THR A 131 -4.20 9.49 -40.27
N VAL A 132 -5.34 9.73 -40.93
CA VAL A 132 -6.29 8.67 -41.29
C VAL A 132 -6.04 8.32 -42.75
N ASN A 133 -5.81 7.04 -43.03
CA ASN A 133 -5.73 6.49 -44.39
C ASN A 133 -7.12 6.06 -44.87
#